data_AF-A0A1R3JUE0-F1
#
_entry.id   AF-A0A1R3JUE0-F1
#
_cell.length_a   1.000
_cell.length_b   1.000
_cell.length_c   1.000
_cell.angle_alpha   90.00
_cell.angle_beta   90.00
_cell.angle_gamma   90.00
#
_symmetry.space_group_name_H-M   'P 1'
#
loop_
_entity.id
_entity.type
_entity.pdbx_description
1 polymer ?
#
loop_
_entity_poly.entity_id
_entity_poly.type
_entity_poly.pdbx_seq_one_letter_code
_entity_poly.pdbx_strand_id
1 'polypeptide(L)' 'MNHYHVYEAIGHGKYSNVYKGRKKKTIEYFAIKSVDKSQRSKVLQEDGKLPEDSIHFLASDIVRALL' A
#
# COMPACT_ATOMS: atom_id res chain seq x y z
N MET A 1 -8.33 9.02 -4.86
CA MET A 1 -7.53 8.11 -5.73
C MET A 1 -7.49 8.50 -7.22
N ASN A 2 -7.99 9.68 -7.65
CA ASN A 2 -8.14 9.97 -9.08
C ASN A 2 -6.83 10.33 -9.84
N HIS A 3 -5.69 10.45 -9.15
CA HIS A 3 -4.40 10.78 -9.77
C HIS A 3 -3.59 9.57 -10.22
N TYR A 4 -4.03 8.36 -9.88
CA TYR A 4 -3.31 7.13 -10.17
C TYR A 4 -4.11 6.22 -11.10
N HIS A 5 -3.39 5.46 -11.92
CA HIS A 5 -3.91 4.27 -12.57
C HIS A 5 -3.53 3.07 -11.69
N VAL A 6 -4.53 2.29 -11.26
CA VAL A 6 -4.32 1.09 -10.44
C VAL A 6 -4.35 -0.11 -11.38
N TYR A 7 -3.33 -0.96 -11.30
CA TYR A 7 -3.17 -2.16 -12.12
C TYR A 7 -3.50 -3.42 -11.29
N GLU A 8 -2.85 -4.54 -11.59
CA GLU A 8 -3.03 -5.79 -10.88
C GLU A 8 -2.69 -5.69 -9.38
N ALA A 9 -3.36 -6.53 -8.60
CA ALA A 9 -2.93 -6.82 -7.26
C ALA A 9 -1.56 -7.51 -7.34
N ILE A 10 -0.60 -6.93 -6.64
CA ILE A 10 0.73 -7.50 -6.48
C ILE A 10 0.88 -8.14 -5.11
N GLY A 11 -0.14 -8.07 -4.25
CA GLY A 11 -0.06 -8.51 -2.88
C GLY A 11 -1.33 -8.58 -2.06
N HIS A 12 -1.36 -9.55 -1.14
CA HIS A 12 -2.49 -9.83 -0.26
C HIS A 12 -2.01 -9.98 1.19
N GLY A 13 -2.44 -9.03 2.03
CA GLY A 13 -2.32 -9.10 3.48
C GLY A 13 -3.65 -9.48 4.11
N LYS A 14 -3.63 -9.87 5.40
CA LYS A 14 -4.81 -10.33 6.14
C LYS A 14 -6.01 -9.36 6.08
N TYR A 15 -5.74 -8.06 6.00
CA TYR A 15 -6.76 -6.99 5.97
C TYR A 15 -6.51 -5.95 4.87
N SER A 16 -5.67 -6.27 3.88
CA SER A 16 -5.24 -5.30 2.87
C SER A 16 -4.85 -5.96 1.56
N ASN A 17 -5.05 -5.25 0.46
CA ASN A 17 -4.49 -5.61 -0.84
C ASN A 17 -3.50 -4.54 -1.28
N VAL A 18 -2.39 -4.95 -1.88
CA VAL A 18 -1.40 -4.04 -2.46
C VAL A 18 -1.46 -4.18 -3.97
N TYR A 19 -1.55 -3.05 -4.65
CA TYR A 19 -1.62 -2.97 -6.11
C TYR A 19 -0.42 -2.23 -6.66
N LYS A 20 -0.04 -2.59 -7.89
CA LYS A 20 0.84 -1.74 -8.67
C LYS A 20 0.07 -0.51 -9.15
N GLY A 21 0.60 0.67 -8.89
CA GLY A 21 0.02 1.94 -9.32
C GLY A 21 0.98 2.72 -10.19
N ARG A 22 0.46 3.53 -11.11
CA ARG A 22 1.23 4.55 -11.84
C ARG A 22 0.59 5.91 -11.68
N LYS A 23 1.40 6.94 -11.42
CA LYS A 23 0.91 8.32 -11.40
C LYS A 23 0.53 8.74 -12.82
N LYS A 24 -0.68 9.28 -13.01
CA LYS A 24 -1.18 9.66 -14.34
C LYS A 24 -0.23 10.67 -14.97
N LYS A 25 -0.01 10.54 -16.29
CA LYS A 25 0.90 11.37 -17.10
C LYS A 25 2.39 11.23 -16.72
N THR A 26 2.77 10.22 -15.96
CA THR A 26 4.18 9.90 -15.69
C THR A 26 4.46 8.41 -15.90
N ILE A 27 5.74 8.03 -15.86
CA ILE A 27 6.21 6.63 -15.85
C ILE A 27 6.61 6.17 -14.43
N GLU A 28 6.26 6.95 -13.41
CA GLU A 28 6.59 6.64 -12.02
C GLU A 28 5.58 5.66 -11.44
N TYR A 29 6.09 4.58 -10.86
CA TYR A 29 5.29 3.51 -10.26
C TYR A 29 5.35 3.56 -8.73
N PHE A 30 4.25 3.15 -8.11
CA PHE A 30 4.06 3.16 -6.66
C PHE A 30 3.33 1.88 -6.23
N ALA A 31 3.54 1.46 -4.98
CA ALA A 31 2.67 0.49 -4.32
C ALA A 31 1.45 1.23 -3.74
N ILE A 32 0.24 0.76 -4.07
CA ILE A 32 -1.01 1.32 -3.55
C ILE A 32 -1.63 0.28 -2.61
N LYS A 33 -1.64 0.57 -1.30
CA LYS A 33 -2.30 -0.27 -0.30
C LYS A 33 -3.77 0.13 -0.16
N SER A 34 -4.67 -0.82 -0.40
CA SER A 34 -6.10 -0.71 -0.12
C SER A 34 -6.40 -1.45 1.18
N VAL A 35 -7.14 -0.80 2.08
CA VAL A 35 -7.60 -1.37 3.34
C VAL A 35 -9.11 -1.13 3.49
N ASP A 36 -9.77 -1.98 4.27
CA ASP A 36 -11.14 -1.72 4.66
C ASP A 36 -11.26 -0.44 5.50
N LYS A 37 -12.36 0.30 5.34
CA LYS A 37 -12.59 1.57 6.06
C LYS A 37 -12.60 1.39 7.58
N SER A 38 -12.97 0.22 8.09
CA SER A 38 -12.91 -0.10 9.53
C SER A 38 -11.49 -0.03 10.10
N GLN A 39 -10.45 -0.20 9.27
CA GLN A 39 -9.05 -0.14 9.69
C GLN A 39 -8.48 1.29 9.68
N ARG A 40 -9.30 2.33 9.44
CA ARG A 40 -8.85 3.73 9.34
C ARG A 40 -8.00 4.19 10.53
N SER A 41 -8.39 3.85 11.76
CA SER A 41 -7.64 4.27 12.95
C SER A 41 -6.24 3.68 13.00
N LYS A 42 -6.05 2.44 12.51
CA LYS A 42 -4.72 1.83 12.40
C LYS A 42 -3.87 2.52 11.33
N VAL A 43 -4.46 2.83 10.17
CA VAL A 43 -3.76 3.57 9.11
C VAL A 43 -3.32 4.95 9.58
N LEU A 44 -4.18 5.68 10.30
CA LEU A 44 -3.81 7.00 10.84
C LEU A 44 -2.71 6.90 11.91
N GLN A 45 -2.71 5.83 12.69
CA GLN A 45 -1.65 5.55 13.67
C GLN A 45 -0.32 5.21 12.98
N GLU A 46 -0.35 4.49 11.86
CA GLU A 46 0.83 4.20 11.02
C GLU A 46 1.37 5.49 10.36
N ASP A 47 0.50 6.38 9.86
CA ASP A 47 0.87 7.63 9.19
C ASP A 47 1.53 8.65 10.14
N GLY A 48 1.00 8.78 11.36
CA GLY A 48 1.57 9.67 12.40
C GLY A 48 2.86 9.14 13.07
N LYS A 49 3.28 7.91 12.74
CA LYS A 49 4.47 7.25 13.29
C LYS A 49 5.20 6.51 12.16
N LEU A 50 5.95 7.23 11.34
CA LEU A 50 6.93 6.59 10.46
C LEU A 50 8.35 6.62 11.08
N PRO A 51 8.67 5.85 12.15
CA PRO A 51 9.99 5.28 12.27
C PRO A 51 10.17 4.21 11.18
N GLU A 52 11.42 3.93 10.81
CA GLU A 52 11.85 2.93 9.80
C GLU A 52 11.06 1.60 9.88
N ASP A 53 10.65 1.20 11.09
CA ASP A 53 9.90 -0.04 11.37
C ASP A 53 8.50 -0.11 10.73
N SER A 54 7.82 1.01 10.52
CA SER A 54 6.52 1.03 9.83
C SER A 54 6.67 0.75 8.33
N ILE A 55 7.80 1.15 7.74
CA ILE A 55 8.16 0.77 6.36
C ILE A 55 8.42 -0.73 6.31
N HIS A 56 8.94 -1.35 7.37
CA HIS A 56 9.16 -2.80 7.40
C HIS A 56 7.86 -3.61 7.33
N PHE A 57 6.75 -3.16 7.92
CA PHE A 57 5.47 -3.86 7.77
C PHE A 57 4.89 -3.70 6.36
N LEU A 58 4.94 -2.48 5.80
CA LEU A 58 4.52 -2.25 4.42
C LEU A 58 5.40 -3.03 3.42
N ALA A 59 6.71 -3.04 3.65
CA ALA A 59 7.68 -3.80 2.87
C ALA A 59 7.50 -5.30 3.07
N SER A 60 7.19 -5.77 4.28
CA SER A 60 6.89 -7.19 4.55
C SER A 60 5.61 -7.62 3.86
N ASP A 61 4.57 -6.79 3.89
CA ASP A 61 3.33 -7.02 3.14
C ASP A 61 3.62 -7.08 1.63
N ILE A 62 4.49 -6.20 1.10
CA ILE A 62 4.92 -6.20 -0.30
C ILE A 62 5.81 -7.41 -0.63
N VAL A 63 6.69 -7.85 0.27
CA VAL A 63 7.58 -8.98 0.05
C VAL A 63 6.82 -10.30 0.11
N ARG A 64 5.94 -10.49 1.10
CA ARG A 64 5.05 -11.66 1.22
C ARG A 64 4.08 -11.80 0.07
N ALA A 65 3.77 -10.68 -0.55
CA ALA A 65 2.90 -10.54 -1.69
C ALA A 65 3.55 -11.01 -3.01
N LEU A 66 4.89 -10.99 -3.08
CA LEU A 66 5.67 -11.41 -4.23
C LEU A 66 6.20 -12.85 -4.13
N LEU A 67 5.94 -13.55 -3.02
CA LEU A 67 6.33 -14.95 -2.73
C LEU A 67 5.10 -15.85 -2.71
#